data_AF-A0A8H4LWQ5-F1
#
_entry.id   AF-A0A8H4LWQ5-F1
#
_cell.length_a   1.000
_cell.length_b   1.000
_cell.length_c   1.000
_cell.angle_alpha   90.00
_cell.angle_beta   90.00
_cell.angle_gamma   90.00
#
_symmetry.space_group_name_H-M   'P 1'
#
loop_
_entity.id
_entity.type
_entity.pdbx_description
1 polymer ?
#
loop_
_entity_poly.entity_id
_entity_poly.type
_entity_poly.pdbx_seq_one_letter_code
_entity_poly.pdbx_strand_id
1 'polypeptide(L)'
;MCDRLSAPSHSASGPLSQKRFLLRRERDRRQRLENQVARGRPDAAWRRCGVETCTWPGCRYEELAGTVRDKGSNHNGVPVKEIFQRFADEMVGCIWPEECLSGKRSSKHRTVESFATSPPTRLAFWRFQESCREQQLKPSENAMQKMVVSLLPELQQQMPVAESLVHQEAEPDCSKQRRLQDSAMGFVVDVEVWRRSQDGRFRDWTFGQRAERGEFLAALLLNLWLMDREDCFEAQRGIDRRRCDELWQEWLDEYPGGLKDEEEVTRWLP
;
A
#
# COMPACT_ATOMS: atom_id res chain seq x y z
N MET A 1 8.92 -13.52 -70.17
CA MET A 1 10.31 -13.34 -69.71
C MET A 1 10.28 -12.35 -68.57
N CYS A 2 10.89 -12.73 -67.46
CA CYS A 2 10.48 -12.36 -66.09
C CYS A 2 10.85 -10.93 -65.66
N ASP A 3 9.86 -10.25 -65.07
CA ASP A 3 10.08 -9.11 -64.19
C ASP A 3 10.79 -9.57 -62.91
N ARG A 4 11.98 -9.01 -62.65
CA ARG A 4 12.67 -9.19 -61.37
C ARG A 4 12.01 -8.30 -60.33
N LEU A 5 11.24 -8.93 -59.44
CA LEU A 5 10.81 -8.37 -58.18
C LEU A 5 12.04 -7.99 -57.35
N SER A 6 12.30 -6.69 -57.20
CA SER A 6 13.21 -6.17 -56.18
C SER A 6 12.59 -6.43 -54.81
N ALA A 7 13.21 -7.31 -54.03
CA ALA A 7 12.86 -7.50 -52.63
C ALA A 7 13.09 -6.18 -51.85
N PRO A 8 12.19 -5.78 -50.94
CA PRO A 8 12.45 -4.66 -50.06
C PRO A 8 13.64 -5.01 -49.16
N SER A 9 14.64 -4.15 -49.17
CA SER A 9 15.79 -4.20 -48.27
C SER A 9 15.29 -4.26 -46.82
N HIS A 10 15.55 -5.38 -46.14
CA HIS A 10 15.45 -5.45 -44.69
C HIS A 10 16.45 -4.45 -44.10
N SER A 11 15.93 -3.29 -43.68
CA SER A 11 16.68 -2.27 -42.97
C SER A 11 17.27 -2.89 -41.70
N ALA A 12 18.58 -3.15 -41.74
CA ALA A 12 19.36 -3.53 -40.58
C ALA A 12 19.24 -2.43 -39.52
N SER A 13 18.45 -2.67 -38.49
CA SER A 13 18.39 -1.86 -37.27
C SER A 13 19.73 -2.00 -36.53
N GLY A 14 20.72 -1.19 -36.94
CA GLY A 14 22.09 -1.29 -36.46
C GLY A 14 22.28 -1.01 -34.95
N PRO A 15 23.45 -1.34 -34.38
CA PRO A 15 23.76 -1.24 -32.93
C PRO A 15 23.54 0.15 -32.32
N LEU A 16 23.75 1.21 -33.11
CA LEU A 16 23.53 2.60 -32.68
C LEU A 16 22.03 2.93 -32.49
N SER A 17 21.15 2.29 -33.26
CA SER A 17 19.70 2.45 -33.14
C SER A 17 19.18 1.79 -31.86
N GLN A 18 19.72 0.60 -31.53
CA GLN A 18 19.45 -0.11 -30.28
C GLN A 18 19.98 0.65 -29.06
N LYS A 19 21.21 1.17 -29.11
CA LYS A 19 21.79 1.97 -28.02
C LYS A 19 20.97 3.24 -27.75
N ARG A 20 20.55 3.96 -28.79
CA ARG A 20 19.67 5.15 -28.65
C ARG A 20 18.31 4.80 -28.07
N PHE A 21 17.72 3.68 -28.48
CA PHE A 21 16.46 3.19 -27.92
C PHE A 21 16.57 2.86 -26.42
N LEU A 22 17.63 2.16 -26.02
CA LEU A 22 17.88 1.84 -24.60
C LEU A 22 18.07 3.09 -23.75
N LEU A 23 18.83 4.08 -24.23
CA LEU A 23 19.03 5.35 -23.53
C LEU A 23 17.72 6.15 -23.38
N ARG A 24 16.87 6.18 -24.42
CA ARG A 24 15.53 6.79 -24.34
C ARG A 24 14.66 6.09 -23.30
N ARG A 25 14.60 4.76 -23.35
CA ARG A 25 13.84 3.94 -22.40
C ARG A 25 14.29 4.18 -20.96
N GLU A 26 15.59 4.32 -20.73
CA GLU A 26 16.13 4.59 -19.40
C GLU A 26 15.78 6.01 -18.91
N ARG A 27 15.81 7.00 -19.80
CA ARG A 27 15.34 8.36 -19.51
C ARG A 27 13.85 8.37 -19.17
N ASP A 28 13.02 7.70 -19.96
CA ASP A 28 11.57 7.65 -19.75
C ASP A 28 11.23 6.95 -18.42
N ARG A 29 11.98 5.90 -18.06
CA ARG A 29 11.86 5.24 -16.76
C ARG A 29 12.22 6.16 -15.61
N ARG A 30 13.33 6.90 -15.72
CA ARG A 30 13.76 7.85 -14.70
C ARG A 30 12.72 8.96 -14.51
N GLN A 31 12.25 9.55 -15.62
CA GLN A 31 11.21 10.57 -15.58
C GLN A 31 9.92 10.05 -14.94
N ARG A 32 9.52 8.81 -15.26
CA ARG A 32 8.37 8.17 -14.62
C ARG A 32 8.58 8.05 -13.12
N LEU A 33 9.72 7.53 -12.68
CA LEU A 33 10.04 7.39 -11.25
C LEU A 33 10.03 8.75 -10.55
N GLU A 34 10.67 9.77 -11.11
CA GLU A 34 10.66 11.14 -10.60
C GLU A 34 9.23 11.67 -10.45
N ASN A 35 8.38 11.48 -11.47
CA ASN A 35 6.97 11.87 -11.41
C ASN A 35 6.19 11.10 -10.34
N GLN A 36 6.47 9.81 -10.15
CA GLN A 36 5.82 9.00 -9.12
C GLN A 36 6.26 9.44 -7.72
N VAL A 37 7.55 9.72 -7.53
CA VAL A 37 8.10 10.23 -6.27
C VAL A 37 7.46 11.58 -5.94
N ALA A 38 7.39 12.49 -6.92
CA ALA A 38 6.72 13.77 -6.75
C ALA A 38 5.22 13.65 -6.39
N ARG A 39 4.57 12.52 -6.71
CA ARG A 39 3.16 12.24 -6.40
C ARG A 39 2.95 11.40 -5.12
N GLY A 40 4.02 11.00 -4.43
CA GLY A 40 3.97 10.32 -3.13
C GLY A 40 4.65 8.94 -3.06
N ARG A 41 5.20 8.40 -4.15
CA ARG A 41 6.00 7.17 -4.06
C ARG A 41 7.27 7.45 -3.21
N PRO A 42 7.65 6.60 -2.24
CA PRO A 42 8.93 6.72 -1.56
C PRO A 42 10.09 6.66 -2.55
N ASP A 43 11.13 7.44 -2.30
CA ASP A 43 12.39 7.18 -2.97
C ASP A 43 12.98 5.84 -2.50
N ALA A 44 13.92 5.29 -3.28
CA ALA A 44 14.52 3.99 -3.03
C ALA A 44 15.43 3.94 -1.77
N ALA A 45 15.57 5.05 -1.04
CA ALA A 45 16.38 5.16 0.17
C ALA A 45 15.54 5.11 1.45
N TRP A 46 14.22 4.95 1.33
CA TRP A 46 13.35 5.00 2.48
C TRP A 46 13.62 3.87 3.49
N ARG A 47 13.76 4.27 4.75
CA ARG A 47 14.06 3.40 5.88
C ARG A 47 12.79 3.13 6.67
N ARG A 48 12.44 1.87 6.91
CA ARG A 48 11.28 1.45 7.71
C ARG A 48 11.26 2.10 9.10
N CYS A 49 12.42 2.43 9.65
CA CYS A 49 12.60 3.05 10.95
C CYS A 49 12.50 4.59 10.91
N GLY A 50 12.43 5.22 9.73
CA GLY A 50 12.39 6.68 9.56
C GLY A 50 13.72 7.40 9.79
N VAL A 51 14.79 6.68 10.12
CA VAL A 51 16.12 7.22 10.40
C VAL A 51 17.00 7.08 9.15
N GLU A 52 17.38 8.19 8.53
CA GLU A 52 18.19 8.22 7.30
C GLU A 52 19.56 7.53 7.47
N THR A 53 20.16 7.66 8.65
CA THR A 53 21.47 7.09 8.99
C THR A 53 21.40 5.61 9.42
N CYS A 54 20.20 5.02 9.50
CA CYS A 54 20.08 3.63 9.91
C CYS A 54 20.83 2.71 8.92
N THR A 55 21.68 1.83 9.43
CA THR A 55 22.41 0.85 8.63
C THR A 55 21.81 -0.54 8.69
N TRP A 56 20.80 -0.78 9.55
CA TRP A 56 20.19 -2.09 9.73
C TRP A 56 19.62 -2.60 8.38
N PRO A 57 20.05 -3.78 7.91
CA PRO A 57 19.67 -4.29 6.58
C PRO A 57 18.16 -4.41 6.39
N GLY A 58 17.45 -4.96 7.38
CA GLY A 58 15.99 -5.11 7.30
C GLY A 58 15.19 -3.80 7.47
N CYS A 59 15.86 -2.66 7.72
CA CYS A 59 15.24 -1.34 7.76
C CYS A 59 15.18 -0.76 6.33
N ARG A 60 15.88 -1.33 5.33
CA ARG A 60 15.74 -0.86 3.95
C ARG A 60 14.36 -1.19 3.40
N TYR A 61 13.72 -0.22 2.73
CA TYR A 61 12.60 -0.54 1.85
C TYR A 61 13.10 -1.50 0.76
N GLU A 62 12.58 -2.71 0.77
CA GLU A 62 12.78 -3.67 -0.31
C GLU A 62 11.70 -3.42 -1.37
N GLU A 63 12.09 -3.49 -2.65
CA GLU A 63 11.13 -3.51 -3.75
C GLU A 63 10.04 -4.55 -3.46
N LEU A 64 8.78 -4.24 -3.82
CA LEU A 64 7.61 -5.08 -3.53
C LEU A 64 7.89 -6.53 -3.94
N ALA A 65 8.18 -7.43 -2.99
CA ALA A 65 8.42 -8.85 -3.30
C ALA A 65 7.12 -9.60 -3.66
N GLY A 66 5.98 -9.04 -3.22
CA GLY A 66 4.63 -9.50 -3.52
C GLY A 66 3.60 -8.43 -3.18
N THR A 67 2.35 -8.67 -3.58
CA THR A 67 1.21 -7.81 -3.27
C THR A 67 -0.09 -8.60 -3.35
N VAL A 68 -1.18 -8.01 -2.88
CA VAL A 68 -2.54 -8.44 -3.21
C VAL A 68 -3.21 -7.41 -4.12
N ARG A 69 -3.92 -7.88 -5.14
CA ARG A 69 -4.70 -7.05 -6.06
C ARG A 69 -6.17 -7.34 -5.92
N ASP A 70 -6.99 -6.31 -6.03
CA ASP A 70 -8.45 -6.44 -6.03
C ASP A 70 -8.93 -7.19 -7.27
N LYS A 71 -9.79 -8.18 -7.05
CA LYS A 71 -10.63 -8.78 -8.09
C LYS A 71 -11.75 -7.81 -8.46
N GLY A 72 -12.44 -8.08 -9.58
CA GLY A 72 -13.64 -7.32 -9.94
C GLY A 72 -14.75 -7.46 -8.89
N SER A 73 -14.99 -8.69 -8.44
CA SER A 73 -16.00 -9.05 -7.45
C SER A 73 -15.50 -10.17 -6.53
N ASN A 74 -16.12 -10.31 -5.36
CA ASN A 74 -15.92 -11.42 -4.45
C ASN A 74 -16.66 -12.69 -4.92
N HIS A 75 -16.56 -13.80 -4.17
CA HIS A 75 -17.21 -15.07 -4.54
C HIS A 75 -18.75 -15.00 -4.64
N ASN A 76 -19.37 -14.03 -3.98
CA ASN A 76 -20.81 -13.77 -4.02
C ASN A 76 -21.22 -12.78 -5.13
N GLY A 77 -20.29 -12.35 -5.97
CA GLY A 77 -20.53 -11.40 -7.06
C GLY A 77 -20.57 -9.93 -6.63
N VAL A 78 -20.35 -9.63 -5.34
CA VAL A 78 -20.31 -8.26 -4.82
C VAL A 78 -19.04 -7.56 -5.33
N PRO A 79 -19.15 -6.37 -5.96
CA PRO A 79 -17.98 -5.64 -6.42
C PRO A 79 -17.02 -5.29 -5.27
N VAL A 80 -15.74 -5.61 -5.41
CA VAL A 80 -14.72 -5.38 -4.36
C VAL A 80 -14.61 -3.90 -4.01
N LYS A 81 -14.78 -3.03 -5.01
CA LYS A 81 -14.81 -1.58 -4.84
C LYS A 81 -15.90 -1.11 -3.88
N GLU A 82 -17.09 -1.71 -3.93
CA GLU A 82 -18.19 -1.35 -3.02
C GLU A 82 -17.88 -1.73 -1.57
N ILE A 83 -17.15 -2.83 -1.36
CA ILE A 83 -16.73 -3.27 -0.02
C ILE A 83 -15.77 -2.24 0.58
N PHE A 84 -14.77 -1.79 -0.19
CA PHE A 84 -13.85 -0.73 0.25
C PHE A 84 -14.55 0.61 0.48
N GLN A 85 -15.55 0.95 -0.34
CA GLN A 85 -16.32 2.18 -0.15
C GLN A 85 -17.06 2.16 1.19
N ARG A 86 -17.74 1.06 1.52
CA ARG A 86 -18.41 0.90 2.83
C ARG A 86 -17.42 0.97 3.98
N PHE A 87 -16.27 0.30 3.87
CA PHE A 87 -15.20 0.41 4.86
C PHE A 87 -14.75 1.87 5.05
N ALA A 88 -14.56 2.61 3.95
CA ALA A 88 -14.18 4.01 4.01
C ALA A 88 -15.26 4.88 4.66
N ASP A 89 -16.52 4.66 4.35
CA ASP A 89 -17.65 5.40 4.92
C ASP A 89 -17.73 5.17 6.46
N GLU A 90 -17.58 3.92 6.92
CA GLU A 90 -17.53 3.57 8.35
C GLU A 90 -16.34 4.23 9.06
N MET A 91 -15.14 4.13 8.49
CA MET A 91 -13.93 4.71 9.09
C MET A 91 -13.98 6.23 9.14
N VAL A 92 -14.54 6.88 8.10
CA VAL A 92 -14.73 8.33 8.12
C VAL A 92 -15.71 8.72 9.22
N GLY A 93 -16.82 8.00 9.39
CA GLY A 93 -17.78 8.28 10.46
C GLY A 93 -17.23 8.07 11.87
N CYS A 94 -16.31 7.12 12.05
CA CYS A 94 -15.64 6.92 13.33
C CYS A 94 -14.62 8.02 13.65
N ILE A 95 -13.82 8.46 12.66
CA ILE A 95 -12.68 9.35 12.90
C ILE A 95 -13.06 10.83 12.75
N TRP A 96 -13.97 11.15 11.82
CA TRP A 96 -14.48 12.50 11.53
C TRP A 96 -16.02 12.50 11.52
N PRO A 97 -16.67 12.34 12.69
CA PRO A 97 -18.13 12.28 12.76
C PRO A 97 -18.83 13.51 12.17
N GLU A 98 -18.16 14.67 12.16
CA GLU A 98 -18.63 15.91 11.53
C GLU A 98 -18.81 15.80 10.00
N GLU A 99 -18.03 14.95 9.32
CA GLU A 99 -18.08 14.76 7.88
C GLU A 99 -19.37 14.04 7.46
N CYS A 100 -19.90 13.17 8.32
CA CYS A 100 -21.15 12.44 8.09
C CYS A 100 -22.38 13.36 8.07
N LEU A 101 -22.31 14.55 8.68
CA LEU A 101 -23.42 15.52 8.69
C LEU A 101 -23.66 16.16 7.32
N SER A 102 -22.67 16.11 6.43
CA SER A 102 -22.73 16.75 5.11
C SER A 102 -23.45 15.90 4.04
N GLY A 103 -23.63 14.60 4.29
CA GLY A 103 -24.23 13.65 3.34
C GLY A 103 -23.46 13.47 2.02
N LYS A 104 -22.24 14.03 1.90
CA LYS A 104 -21.40 13.95 0.70
C LYS A 104 -20.09 13.23 1.01
N ARG A 105 -19.61 12.42 0.07
CA ARG A 105 -18.28 11.80 0.16
C ARG A 105 -17.21 12.88 0.05
N SER A 106 -16.60 13.21 1.18
CA SER A 106 -15.52 14.18 1.26
C SER A 106 -14.17 13.62 0.81
N SER A 107 -13.17 14.49 0.70
CA SER A 107 -11.78 14.11 0.42
C SER A 107 -11.25 13.03 1.38
N LYS A 108 -11.75 12.98 2.63
CA LYS A 108 -11.38 11.98 3.64
C LYS A 108 -11.72 10.55 3.24
N HIS A 109 -12.84 10.33 2.55
CA HIS A 109 -13.23 9.00 2.05
C HIS A 109 -12.20 8.50 1.03
N ARG A 110 -11.85 9.38 0.09
CA ARG A 110 -10.83 9.10 -0.92
C ARG A 110 -9.48 8.84 -0.28
N THR A 111 -9.17 9.52 0.83
CA THR A 111 -7.96 9.25 1.61
C THR A 111 -7.94 7.85 2.20
N VAL A 112 -9.03 7.43 2.86
CA VAL A 112 -9.13 6.07 3.44
C VAL A 112 -8.96 5.02 2.35
N GLU A 113 -9.68 5.18 1.23
CA GLU A 113 -9.60 4.27 0.09
C GLU A 113 -8.17 4.22 -0.47
N SER A 114 -7.59 5.39 -0.78
CA SER A 114 -6.22 5.53 -1.30
C SER A 114 -5.19 4.89 -0.38
N PHE A 115 -5.34 5.05 0.93
CA PHE A 115 -4.42 4.46 1.90
C PHE A 115 -4.54 2.94 1.99
N ALA A 116 -5.77 2.44 2.09
CA ALA A 116 -6.06 1.01 2.15
C ALA A 116 -5.61 0.28 0.88
N THR A 117 -5.71 0.95 -0.27
CA THR A 117 -5.34 0.41 -1.58
C THR A 117 -3.88 0.66 -1.98
N SER A 118 -3.12 1.42 -1.19
CA SER A 118 -1.75 1.79 -1.55
C SER A 118 -0.81 0.59 -1.63
N PRO A 119 0.18 0.59 -2.55
CA PRO A 119 1.10 -0.54 -2.71
C PRO A 119 1.81 -0.97 -1.41
N PRO A 120 2.27 -0.06 -0.53
CA PRO A 120 2.88 -0.45 0.75
C PRO A 120 1.89 -1.12 1.71
N THR A 121 0.64 -0.65 1.79
CA THR A 121 -0.39 -1.29 2.61
C THR A 121 -0.70 -2.70 2.10
N ARG A 122 -0.79 -2.89 0.78
CA ARG A 122 -1.01 -4.21 0.17
C ARG A 122 0.18 -5.15 0.35
N LEU A 123 1.41 -4.64 0.29
CA LEU A 123 2.61 -5.39 0.63
C LEU A 123 2.61 -5.83 2.10
N ALA A 124 2.28 -4.93 3.03
CA ALA A 124 2.21 -5.24 4.45
C ALA A 124 1.20 -6.38 4.71
N PHE A 125 0.03 -6.31 4.07
CA PHE A 125 -0.97 -7.37 4.17
C PHE A 125 -0.49 -8.69 3.56
N TRP A 126 0.15 -8.64 2.38
CA TRP A 126 0.73 -9.83 1.76
C TRP A 126 1.79 -10.48 2.68
N ARG A 127 2.66 -9.69 3.32
CA ARG A 127 3.64 -10.19 4.31
C ARG A 127 2.97 -10.83 5.52
N PHE A 128 1.90 -10.23 6.02
CA PHE A 128 1.09 -10.84 7.08
C PHE A 128 0.53 -12.20 6.66
N GLN A 129 0.02 -12.33 5.43
CA GLN A 129 -0.47 -13.61 4.89
C GLN A 129 0.64 -14.65 4.72
N GLU A 130 1.80 -14.28 4.17
CA GLU A 130 2.93 -15.20 4.04
C GLU A 130 3.41 -15.66 5.42
N SER A 131 3.56 -14.74 6.37
CA SER A 131 3.91 -15.05 7.76
C SER A 131 2.91 -16.05 8.37
N CYS A 132 1.61 -15.80 8.21
CA CYS A 132 0.58 -16.73 8.66
C CYS A 132 0.72 -18.10 7.97
N ARG A 133 1.02 -18.16 6.68
CA ARG A 133 1.18 -19.42 5.95
C ARG A 133 2.40 -20.22 6.41
N GLU A 134 3.56 -19.56 6.52
CA GLU A 134 4.82 -20.15 6.99
C GLU A 134 4.66 -20.76 8.39
N GLN A 135 3.93 -20.06 9.25
CA GLN A 135 3.67 -20.47 10.62
C GLN A 135 2.45 -21.39 10.77
N GLN A 136 1.82 -21.78 9.65
CA GLN A 136 0.62 -22.62 9.59
C GLN A 136 -0.54 -22.08 10.46
N LEU A 137 -0.66 -20.76 10.51
CA LEU A 137 -1.73 -20.05 11.18
C LEU A 137 -2.94 -19.97 10.24
N LYS A 138 -4.07 -20.50 10.70
CA LYS A 138 -5.38 -20.37 10.05
C LYS A 138 -6.38 -19.87 11.09
N PRO A 139 -6.25 -18.60 11.53
CA PRO A 139 -7.12 -18.07 12.58
C PRO A 139 -8.58 -18.09 12.10
N SER A 140 -9.50 -18.40 12.99
CA SER A 140 -10.93 -18.18 12.73
C SER A 140 -11.24 -16.68 12.82
N GLU A 141 -12.43 -16.28 12.36
CA GLU A 141 -12.85 -14.87 12.45
C GLU A 141 -12.88 -14.38 13.89
N ASN A 142 -13.43 -15.18 14.80
CA ASN A 142 -13.42 -14.90 16.23
C ASN A 142 -11.98 -14.80 16.79
N ALA A 143 -11.07 -15.66 16.33
CA ALA A 143 -9.66 -15.57 16.74
C ALA A 143 -8.99 -14.29 16.24
N MET A 144 -9.25 -13.87 15.00
CA MET A 144 -8.77 -12.59 14.47
C MET A 144 -9.36 -11.39 15.22
N GLN A 145 -10.67 -11.38 15.45
CA GLN A 145 -11.33 -10.31 16.21
C GLN A 145 -10.77 -10.20 17.63
N LYS A 146 -10.63 -11.33 18.35
CA LYS A 146 -10.01 -11.36 19.68
C LYS A 146 -8.57 -10.89 19.66
N MET A 147 -7.80 -11.30 18.65
CA MET A 147 -6.41 -10.86 18.49
C MET A 147 -6.34 -9.34 18.28
N VAL A 148 -7.14 -8.79 17.37
CA VAL A 148 -7.20 -7.35 17.10
C VAL A 148 -7.59 -6.58 18.35
N VAL A 149 -8.65 -7.01 19.07
CA VAL A 149 -9.07 -6.40 20.34
C VAL A 149 -7.97 -6.48 21.39
N SER A 150 -7.21 -7.58 21.45
CA SER A 150 -6.09 -7.72 22.39
C SER A 150 -4.92 -6.78 22.10
N LEU A 151 -4.73 -6.37 20.84
CA LEU A 151 -3.68 -5.44 20.44
C LEU A 151 -4.08 -3.97 20.65
N LEU A 152 -5.38 -3.65 20.69
CA LEU A 152 -5.85 -2.27 20.80
C LEU A 152 -5.21 -1.47 21.95
N PRO A 153 -5.11 -1.98 23.20
CA PRO A 153 -4.48 -1.21 24.27
C PRO A 153 -3.03 -0.82 23.96
N GLU A 154 -2.27 -1.74 23.35
CA GLU A 154 -0.89 -1.49 22.95
C GLU A 154 -0.84 -0.45 21.82
N LEU A 155 -1.68 -0.59 20.79
CA LEU A 155 -1.76 0.37 19.68
C LEU A 155 -2.19 1.76 20.13
N GLN A 156 -3.16 1.85 21.05
CA GLN A 156 -3.69 3.11 21.56
C GLN A 156 -2.71 3.81 22.52
N GLN A 157 -1.96 3.08 23.34
CA GLN A 157 -1.01 3.66 24.30
C GLN A 157 0.36 3.91 23.68
N GLN A 158 0.87 2.91 22.96
CA GLN A 158 2.19 2.84 22.37
C GLN A 158 2.04 2.47 20.89
N MET A 159 1.76 3.46 20.06
CA MET A 159 2.01 3.28 18.63
C MET A 159 3.49 2.96 18.48
N PRO A 160 3.86 1.81 17.89
CA PRO A 160 5.25 1.44 17.75
C PRO A 160 6.08 2.61 17.24
N VAL A 161 7.13 2.96 17.98
CA VAL A 161 8.20 3.70 17.34
C VAL A 161 8.81 2.71 16.37
N ALA A 162 8.60 2.97 15.09
CA ALA A 162 9.12 2.18 13.98
C ALA A 162 10.57 1.74 14.23
N GLU A 163 11.39 2.62 14.78
CA GLU A 163 12.79 2.33 15.15
C GLU A 163 12.95 1.19 16.16
N SER A 164 12.13 1.12 17.22
CA SER A 164 12.24 0.09 18.26
C SER A 164 11.78 -1.29 17.75
N LEU A 165 10.72 -1.36 16.95
CA LEU A 165 10.21 -2.65 16.46
C LEU A 165 10.90 -3.13 15.19
N VAL A 166 11.39 -2.23 14.34
CA VAL A 166 12.17 -2.61 13.15
C VAL A 166 13.52 -3.21 13.57
N HIS A 167 14.09 -2.78 14.70
CA HIS A 167 15.38 -3.27 15.19
C HIS A 167 15.28 -4.33 16.31
N GLN A 168 14.08 -4.71 16.73
CA GLN A 168 13.90 -5.77 17.72
C GLN A 168 13.89 -7.14 17.03
N GLU A 169 14.81 -8.00 17.43
CA GLU A 169 14.70 -9.43 17.19
C GLU A 169 13.64 -9.97 18.16
N ALA A 170 12.54 -10.49 17.62
CA ALA A 170 11.53 -11.15 18.45
C ALA A 170 12.14 -12.44 19.03
N GLU A 171 12.11 -12.57 20.35
CA GLU A 171 12.38 -13.83 21.02
C GLU A 171 11.41 -14.90 20.47
N PRO A 172 11.91 -16.09 20.06
CA PRO A 172 11.07 -17.10 19.43
C PRO A 172 10.08 -17.70 20.44
N ASP A 173 8.85 -17.18 20.48
CA ASP A 173 7.75 -17.81 21.21
C ASP A 173 7.10 -18.92 20.35
N CYS A 174 6.76 -20.03 21.02
CA CYS A 174 6.14 -21.19 20.42
C CYS A 174 4.61 -21.10 20.34
N SER A 175 3.96 -20.16 21.04
CA SER A 175 2.50 -20.07 21.02
C SER A 175 1.97 -19.53 19.68
N LYS A 176 0.99 -20.22 19.09
CA LYS A 176 0.33 -19.77 17.84
C LYS A 176 -0.35 -18.40 17.98
N GLN A 177 -0.82 -18.08 19.18
CA GLN A 177 -1.46 -16.81 19.48
C GLN A 177 -0.46 -15.66 19.46
N ARG A 178 0.71 -15.83 20.11
CA ARG A 178 1.76 -14.81 20.10
C ARG A 178 2.28 -14.57 18.68
N ARG A 179 2.54 -15.64 17.95
CA ARG A 179 2.93 -15.60 16.53
C ARG A 179 1.96 -14.84 15.63
N LEU A 180 0.66 -14.99 15.86
CA LEU A 180 -0.37 -14.23 15.15
C LEU A 180 -0.34 -12.75 15.54
N GLN A 181 -0.19 -12.45 16.83
CA GLN A 181 -0.04 -11.08 17.34
C GLN A 181 1.20 -10.40 16.76
N ASP A 182 2.36 -11.09 16.74
CA ASP A 182 3.60 -10.56 16.19
C ASP A 182 3.47 -10.29 14.69
N SER A 183 2.80 -11.19 13.94
CA SER A 183 2.52 -10.98 12.52
C SER A 183 1.60 -9.78 12.28
N ALA A 184 0.55 -9.63 13.09
CA ALA A 184 -0.36 -8.50 13.03
C ALA A 184 0.34 -7.18 13.40
N MET A 185 1.23 -7.20 14.40
CA MET A 185 2.04 -6.04 14.78
C MET A 185 2.99 -5.66 13.65
N GLY A 186 3.61 -6.64 12.97
CA GLY A 186 4.43 -6.41 11.78
C GLY A 186 3.67 -5.66 10.67
N PHE A 187 2.40 -6.02 10.42
CA PHE A 187 1.52 -5.29 9.51
C PHE A 187 1.32 -3.84 9.96
N VAL A 188 0.93 -3.63 11.22
CA VAL A 188 0.68 -2.28 11.78
C VAL A 188 1.92 -1.41 11.64
N VAL A 189 3.10 -1.94 11.96
CA VAL A 189 4.37 -1.21 11.85
C VAL A 189 4.61 -0.80 10.40
N ASP A 190 4.54 -1.71 9.44
CA ASP A 190 4.78 -1.39 8.02
C ASP A 190 3.85 -0.29 7.50
N VAL A 191 2.57 -0.35 7.89
CA VAL A 191 1.56 0.62 7.47
C VAL A 191 1.74 1.98 8.16
N GLU A 192 2.04 2.03 9.46
CA GLU A 192 2.29 3.28 10.18
C GLU A 192 3.58 3.97 9.71
N VAL A 193 4.59 3.16 9.42
CA VAL A 193 5.85 3.60 8.82
C VAL A 193 5.59 4.24 7.47
N TRP A 194 4.85 3.55 6.60
CA TRP A 194 4.40 4.08 5.32
C TRP A 194 3.72 5.43 5.47
N ARG A 195 2.74 5.54 6.36
CA ARG A 195 2.05 6.81 6.64
C ARG A 195 3.01 7.93 7.04
N ARG A 196 3.96 7.68 7.95
CA ARG A 196 4.93 8.67 8.45
C ARG A 196 5.92 9.13 7.39
N SER A 197 6.23 8.27 6.42
CA SER A 197 7.17 8.58 5.35
C SER A 197 6.66 9.57 4.33
N GLN A 198 5.35 9.79 4.30
CA GLN A 198 4.74 10.65 3.30
C GLN A 198 4.94 12.10 3.66
N ASP A 199 5.32 12.90 2.67
CA ASP A 199 5.23 14.35 2.73
C ASP A 199 3.92 14.76 2.06
N GLY A 200 2.92 15.12 2.86
CA GLY A 200 1.60 15.59 2.41
C GLY A 200 0.55 14.48 2.32
N ARG A 201 0.64 13.55 1.36
CA ARG A 201 -0.49 12.67 0.95
C ARG A 201 -1.20 11.94 2.10
N PHE A 202 -0.48 11.47 3.12
CA PHE A 202 -1.07 10.84 4.31
C PHE A 202 -0.60 11.44 5.64
N ARG A 203 0.26 12.47 5.60
CA ARG A 203 0.81 13.11 6.81
C ARG A 203 -0.20 14.07 7.42
N ASP A 204 -0.85 14.87 6.57
CA ASP A 204 -1.87 15.84 6.97
C ASP A 204 -3.21 15.14 7.28
N TRP A 205 -3.28 13.86 6.94
CA TRP A 205 -4.30 12.97 7.41
C TRP A 205 -4.03 12.55 8.86
N THR A 206 -4.48 13.38 9.79
CA THR A 206 -4.50 13.06 11.21
C THR A 206 -5.65 12.09 11.46
N PHE A 207 -5.35 10.79 11.56
CA PHE A 207 -6.25 9.69 11.94
C PHE A 207 -6.88 9.85 13.34
N GLY A 208 -7.45 11.02 13.64
CA GLY A 208 -7.85 11.41 14.97
C GLY A 208 -6.65 11.45 15.94
N GLN A 209 -6.96 11.25 17.21
CA GLN A 209 -5.95 11.14 18.26
C GLN A 209 -5.26 9.77 18.17
N ARG A 210 -4.41 9.45 19.15
CA ARG A 210 -3.63 8.20 19.14
C ARG A 210 -4.53 6.97 19.19
N ALA A 211 -5.68 7.06 19.86
CA ALA A 211 -6.57 5.91 20.04
C ALA A 211 -7.27 5.52 18.74
N GLU A 212 -7.82 6.50 18.03
CA GLU A 212 -8.52 6.35 16.75
C GLU A 212 -7.58 5.80 15.66
N ARG A 213 -6.29 6.16 15.71
CA ARG A 213 -5.27 5.58 14.83
C ARG A 213 -5.07 4.09 15.07
N GLY A 214 -4.97 3.67 16.34
CA GLY A 214 -4.83 2.27 16.69
C GLY A 214 -6.04 1.46 16.22
N GLU A 215 -7.23 2.00 16.43
CA GLU A 215 -8.50 1.42 15.97
C GLU A 215 -8.59 1.33 14.44
N PHE A 216 -8.17 2.37 13.72
CA PHE A 216 -8.16 2.35 12.27
C PHE A 216 -7.24 1.25 11.72
N LEU A 217 -6.01 1.14 12.22
CA LEU A 217 -5.05 0.13 11.74
C LEU A 217 -5.52 -1.30 12.04
N ALA A 218 -6.11 -1.48 13.22
CA ALA A 218 -6.79 -2.71 13.62
C ALA A 218 -7.95 -3.07 12.67
N ALA A 219 -8.83 -2.10 12.39
CA ALA A 219 -9.96 -2.26 11.49
C ALA A 219 -9.51 -2.53 10.05
N LEU A 220 -8.46 -1.87 9.59
CA LEU A 220 -7.89 -2.08 8.26
C LEU A 220 -7.34 -3.51 8.10
N LEU A 221 -6.57 -4.02 9.06
CA LEU A 221 -6.08 -5.40 9.04
C LEU A 221 -7.25 -6.39 9.00
N LEU A 222 -8.25 -6.18 9.87
CA LEU A 222 -9.41 -7.05 9.94
C LEU A 222 -10.22 -7.03 8.63
N ASN A 223 -10.43 -5.85 8.05
CA ASN A 223 -11.15 -5.69 6.79
C ASN A 223 -10.42 -6.41 5.65
N LEU A 224 -9.11 -6.18 5.48
CA LEU A 224 -8.32 -6.88 4.46
C LEU A 224 -8.35 -8.40 4.67
N TRP A 225 -8.25 -8.87 5.91
CA TRP A 225 -8.32 -10.30 6.21
C TRP A 225 -9.68 -10.92 5.87
N LEU A 226 -10.79 -10.23 6.19
CA LEU A 226 -12.13 -10.68 5.83
C LEU A 226 -12.31 -10.70 4.31
N MET A 227 -11.86 -9.65 3.62
CA MET A 227 -11.93 -9.57 2.16
C MET A 227 -11.16 -10.71 1.46
N ASP A 228 -9.98 -11.06 1.98
CA ASP A 228 -9.22 -12.21 1.47
C ASP A 228 -10.00 -13.53 1.60
N ARG A 229 -10.64 -13.75 2.75
CA ARG A 229 -11.48 -14.95 2.98
C ARG A 229 -12.70 -15.01 2.09
N GLU A 230 -13.22 -13.85 1.70
CA GLU A 230 -14.34 -13.71 0.77
C GLU A 230 -13.92 -13.81 -0.71
N ASP A 231 -12.64 -14.12 -0.97
CA ASP A 231 -12.05 -14.21 -2.31
C ASP A 231 -12.07 -12.87 -3.06
N CYS A 232 -11.80 -11.77 -2.37
CA CYS A 232 -11.72 -10.43 -2.99
C CYS A 232 -10.37 -10.16 -3.67
N PHE A 233 -9.34 -10.98 -3.42
CA PHE A 233 -7.97 -10.68 -3.82
C PHE A 233 -7.32 -11.75 -4.71
N GLU A 234 -6.38 -11.30 -5.53
CA GLU A 234 -5.38 -12.13 -6.21
C GLU A 234 -3.99 -11.81 -5.67
N ALA A 235 -3.31 -12.83 -5.13
CA ALA A 235 -1.93 -12.68 -4.68
C ALA A 235 -0.97 -12.70 -5.89
N GLN A 236 -0.09 -11.71 -5.98
CA GLN A 236 0.99 -11.66 -6.95
C GLN A 236 2.33 -11.80 -6.21
N ARG A 237 3.17 -12.75 -6.64
CA ARG A 237 4.51 -12.99 -6.08
C ARG A 237 5.59 -12.73 -7.12
N GLY A 238 6.81 -12.46 -6.67
CA GLY A 238 7.96 -12.30 -7.57
C GLY A 238 7.79 -11.09 -8.48
N ILE A 239 7.22 -10.01 -7.94
CA ILE A 239 7.01 -8.76 -8.65
C ILE A 239 8.38 -8.18 -8.99
N ASP A 240 8.64 -8.01 -10.29
CA ASP A 240 9.85 -7.34 -10.74
C ASP A 240 9.71 -5.81 -10.61
N ARG A 241 10.84 -5.11 -10.77
CA ARG A 241 10.86 -3.64 -10.71
C ARG A 241 9.88 -2.98 -11.68
N ARG A 242 9.69 -3.55 -12.87
CA ARG A 242 8.75 -3.00 -13.86
C ARG A 242 7.31 -3.10 -13.35
N ARG A 243 6.91 -4.25 -12.83
CA ARG A 243 5.56 -4.45 -12.29
C ARG A 243 5.34 -3.61 -11.04
N CYS A 244 6.37 -3.43 -10.21
CA CYS A 244 6.35 -2.47 -9.10
C CYS A 244 6.05 -1.05 -9.60
N ASP A 245 6.76 -0.58 -10.63
CA ASP A 245 6.52 0.74 -11.24
C ASP A 245 5.10 0.87 -11.82
N GLU A 246 4.54 -0.20 -12.38
CA GLU A 246 3.17 -0.25 -12.90
C GLU A 246 2.13 -0.18 -11.78
N LEU A 247 2.30 -0.93 -10.68
CA LEU A 247 1.40 -0.89 -9.52
C LEU A 247 1.36 0.49 -8.88
N TRP A 248 2.52 1.14 -8.75
CA TRP A 248 2.59 2.53 -8.30
C TRP A 248 1.86 3.48 -9.25
N GLN A 249 2.01 3.27 -10.57
CA GLN A 249 1.34 4.11 -11.56
C GLN A 249 -0.19 3.92 -11.53
N GLU A 250 -0.66 2.67 -11.51
CA GLU A 250 -2.08 2.31 -11.41
C GLU A 250 -2.73 3.01 -10.21
N TRP A 251 -2.13 2.87 -9.03
CA TRP A 251 -2.63 3.50 -7.81
C TRP A 251 -2.58 5.03 -7.87
N LEU A 252 -1.48 5.61 -8.35
CA LEU A 252 -1.36 7.06 -8.47
C LEU A 252 -2.38 7.66 -9.44
N ASP A 253 -2.71 6.96 -10.52
CA ASP A 253 -3.67 7.41 -11.52
C ASP A 253 -5.12 7.27 -11.05
N GLU A 254 -5.41 6.27 -10.22
CA GLU A 254 -6.71 6.15 -9.54
C GLU A 254 -6.92 7.26 -8.48
N TYR A 255 -5.83 7.66 -7.82
CA TYR A 255 -5.81 8.70 -6.79
C TYR A 255 -4.88 9.87 -7.18
N PRO A 256 -5.24 10.69 -8.20
CA PRO A 256 -4.34 11.65 -8.83
C PRO A 256 -3.94 12.87 -8.00
N GLY A 257 -4.47 13.08 -6.79
CA GLY A 257 -4.06 14.17 -5.89
C GLY A 257 -3.15 13.67 -4.76
N GLY A 258 -2.02 14.36 -4.54
CA GLY A 258 -1.66 14.61 -3.13
C GLY A 258 -2.81 15.42 -2.56
N LEU A 259 -3.31 15.08 -1.37
CA LEU A 259 -4.46 15.72 -0.73
C LEU A 259 -4.16 17.17 -0.29
N LYS A 260 -3.53 17.97 -1.14
CA LYS A 260 -3.56 19.42 -1.04
C LYS A 260 -4.92 19.84 -1.54
N ASP A 261 -5.77 20.06 -0.55
CA ASP A 261 -7.06 20.73 -0.54
C ASP A 261 -7.65 21.13 -1.90
N GLU A 262 -8.86 20.62 -2.14
CA GLU A 262 -9.80 21.20 -3.09
C GLU A 262 -10.16 22.67 -2.75
N GLU A 263 -9.62 23.26 -1.68
CA GLU A 263 -9.74 24.69 -1.37
C GLU A 263 -8.82 25.61 -2.20
N GLU A 264 -7.77 25.12 -2.86
CA GLU A 264 -6.95 25.98 -3.74
C GLU A 264 -7.56 26.17 -5.14
N VAL A 265 -8.49 25.31 -5.56
CA VAL A 265 -9.09 25.38 -6.91
C VAL A 265 -10.22 26.41 -6.99
N THR A 266 -10.82 26.81 -5.86
CA THR A 266 -11.87 27.87 -5.82
C THR A 266 -11.30 29.28 -5.70
N ARG A 267 -9.98 29.48 -5.53
CA ARG A 267 -9.36 30.82 -5.53
C ARG A 267 -9.01 31.38 -6.91
N TRP A 268 -9.16 30.59 -7.97
CA TRP A 268 -8.74 30.99 -9.33
C TRP A 268 -9.77 30.68 -10.41
N LEU A 269 -11.04 30.92 -10.13
CA LEU A 269 -12.04 31.12 -11.18
C LEU A 269 -12.71 32.49 -10.97
N PRO A 270 -12.80 33.33 -12.02
CA PRO A 270 -13.15 34.75 -11.93
C PRO A 270 -14.57 35.02 -11.43
#